data_AF-A0AB34LHZ6-F1
#
_entry.id   AF-A0AB34LHZ6-F1
#
_cell.length_a   1.000
_cell.length_b   1.000
_cell.length_c   1.000
_cell.angle_alpha   90.00
_cell.angle_beta   90.00
_cell.angle_gamma   90.00
#
_symmetry.space_group_name_H-M   'P 1'
#
loop_
_entity.id
_entity.type
_entity.pdbx_description
1 polymer ?
#
loop_
_entity_poly.entity_id
_entity_poly.type
_entity_poly.pdbx_seq_one_letter_code
_entity_poly.pdbx_strand_id
1 'polypeptide(L)'
;MKIEKITGREILDSRGNPTVEVDILLESGVMGRASVPSGASTGENEALELRDGDKKRYGGKGVLKAVENINTIIAPALKGMSALDQIGIDHAMLALDGTKTKSKLGANAILGVSLAVAKAAANYLDIPLYRYIGGTNTYVMPVPMMNIINGGSHSDAPIAFQEFMIRPVGAASFKEGLRMGAEVFHALKKVLHDRGLSTAVGDEGGFAPNLEGTEDALNSIIVAIKAAGYEPGKDVMIGMDCASSEFYKDGIYDYTKFEGEKGVKRTSDEQVDYLEKLINEYPIDSIEDGMSENDWAGWKKLTDRIGNHCQLVGDDLFVTNVEFLSRGIKEGCGNSILIKVNQIGSLTETLNAIEMAHRHGYTTVTSHRSGETEDATIADIAVATNSGQIKTGSLSRSDRMAKYNQLLRIEEELGDRAVYGYKRIN
;
A
#
# COMPACT_ATOMS: atom_id res chain seq x y z
N MET A 1 3.26 13.84 28.56
CA MET A 1 2.34 13.20 27.60
C MET A 1 1.33 14.15 26.94
N LYS A 2 1.00 15.31 27.53
CA LYS A 2 0.06 16.24 26.90
C LYS A 2 0.67 16.95 25.69
N ILE A 3 -0.16 17.19 24.67
CA ILE A 3 0.20 17.94 23.47
C ILE A 3 0.34 19.42 23.83
N GLU A 4 1.53 19.99 23.63
CA GLU A 4 1.79 21.41 23.83
C GLU A 4 1.66 22.21 22.52
N LYS A 5 2.16 21.64 21.42
CA LYS A 5 2.18 22.30 20.11
C LYS A 5 2.02 21.29 18.98
N ILE A 6 1.22 21.67 17.99
CA ILE A 6 1.09 20.98 16.70
C ILE A 6 1.57 21.94 15.61
N THR A 7 2.34 21.47 14.63
CA THR A 7 2.81 22.30 13.52
C THR A 7 2.72 21.53 12.21
N GLY A 8 1.85 21.98 11.32
CA GLY A 8 1.77 21.50 9.94
C GLY A 8 2.65 22.33 9.01
N ARG A 9 3.22 21.70 7.98
CA ARG A 9 3.98 22.35 6.91
C ARG A 9 3.81 21.62 5.57
N GLU A 10 4.07 22.36 4.49
CA GLU A 10 4.12 21.81 3.12
C GLU A 10 5.55 21.31 2.83
N ILE A 11 5.67 20.04 2.43
CA ILE A 11 6.89 19.42 1.92
C ILE A 11 6.62 18.80 0.54
N LEU A 12 7.58 18.10 -0.06
CA LEU A 12 7.40 17.40 -1.33
C LEU A 12 7.39 15.88 -1.16
N ASP A 13 6.52 15.19 -1.90
CA ASP A 13 6.53 13.74 -2.06
C ASP A 13 7.59 13.29 -3.08
N SER A 14 7.73 11.97 -3.25
CA SER A 14 8.71 11.35 -4.14
C SER A 14 8.49 11.60 -5.63
N ARG A 15 7.34 12.19 -6.00
CA ARG A 15 7.00 12.64 -7.36
C ARG A 15 7.17 14.16 -7.52
N GLY A 16 7.63 14.85 -6.48
CA GLY A 16 7.82 16.30 -6.47
C GLY A 16 6.51 17.09 -6.33
N ASN A 17 5.41 16.45 -5.92
CA ASN A 17 4.16 17.15 -5.61
C ASN A 17 4.13 17.56 -4.13
N PRO A 18 3.45 18.67 -3.77
CA PRO A 18 3.27 19.04 -2.38
C PRO A 18 2.51 17.98 -1.57
N THR A 19 2.93 17.79 -0.33
CA THR A 19 2.21 17.01 0.70
C THR A 19 2.41 17.63 2.09
N VAL A 20 1.68 17.10 3.07
CA VAL A 20 1.64 17.58 4.45
C VAL A 20 2.66 16.83 5.32
N GLU A 21 3.42 17.57 6.13
CA GLU A 21 4.17 17.05 7.27
C GLU A 21 3.69 17.72 8.57
N VAL A 22 3.60 16.95 9.65
CA VAL A 22 3.15 17.41 10.96
C VAL A 22 4.14 17.05 12.05
N ASP A 23 4.45 18.01 12.91
CA ASP A 23 5.14 17.80 14.18
C ASP A 23 4.16 17.90 15.35
N ILE A 24 4.28 16.98 16.31
CA ILE A 24 3.63 17.02 17.61
C ILE A 24 4.70 17.17 18.67
N LEU A 25 4.67 18.27 19.43
CA LEU A 25 5.54 18.51 20.58
C LEU A 25 4.72 18.37 21.87
N LEU A 26 5.20 17.54 22.78
CA LEU A 26 4.59 17.34 24.08
C LEU A 26 5.16 18.32 25.12
N GLU A 27 4.44 18.56 26.22
CA GLU A 27 4.91 19.38 27.35
C GLU A 27 6.26 18.90 27.92
N SER A 28 6.60 17.62 27.75
CA SER A 28 7.89 17.05 28.17
C SER A 28 9.06 17.38 27.23
N GLY A 29 8.82 18.06 26.11
CA GLY A 29 9.81 18.33 25.07
C GLY A 29 10.00 17.18 24.07
N VAL A 30 9.37 16.03 24.28
CA VAL A 30 9.36 14.91 23.33
C VAL A 30 8.55 15.28 22.09
N MET A 31 9.02 14.86 20.93
CA MET A 31 8.41 15.17 19.64
C MET A 31 8.16 13.91 18.81
N GLY A 32 7.08 13.92 18.02
CA GLY A 32 6.82 12.98 16.93
C GLY A 32 6.57 13.72 15.62
N ARG A 33 6.95 13.11 14.49
CA ARG A 33 6.80 13.68 13.15
C ARG A 33 6.25 12.66 12.17
N ALA A 34 5.29 13.05 11.35
CA ALA A 34 4.82 12.23 10.24
C ALA A 34 4.58 13.07 8.99
N SER A 35 4.79 12.46 7.83
CA SER A 35 4.39 13.02 6.54
C SER A 35 3.46 12.07 5.80
N VAL A 36 2.60 12.65 4.95
CA VAL A 36 1.46 11.95 4.37
C VAL A 36 1.74 11.51 2.93
N PRO A 37 1.51 10.24 2.57
CA PRO A 37 1.64 9.79 1.18
C PRO A 37 0.41 10.21 0.35
N SER A 38 0.55 10.16 -0.98
CA SER A 38 -0.50 10.55 -1.95
C SER A 38 -0.56 9.57 -3.12
N GLY A 39 -1.76 9.22 -3.58
CA GLY A 39 -1.99 8.31 -4.72
C GLY A 39 -1.79 8.94 -6.10
N ALA A 40 -1.61 8.11 -7.13
CA ALA A 40 -1.73 8.50 -8.55
C ALA A 40 -3.14 8.23 -9.02
N SER A 41 -3.58 6.97 -8.90
CA SER A 41 -4.97 6.58 -8.94
C SER A 41 -5.56 6.58 -7.51
N THR A 42 -6.82 6.98 -7.44
CA THR A 42 -7.60 7.08 -6.20
C THR A 42 -8.97 6.46 -6.47
N GLY A 43 -9.34 5.43 -5.72
CA GLY A 43 -10.67 4.86 -5.79
C GLY A 43 -11.74 5.91 -5.51
N GLU A 44 -12.93 5.75 -6.10
CA GLU A 44 -13.98 6.77 -6.08
C GLU A 44 -14.49 7.07 -4.65
N ASN A 45 -14.28 6.12 -3.74
CA ASN A 45 -14.77 6.14 -2.36
C ASN A 45 -13.70 6.44 -1.30
N GLU A 46 -12.49 6.84 -1.71
CA GLU A 46 -11.42 7.25 -0.76
C GLU A 46 -11.78 8.52 0.04
N ALA A 47 -11.20 8.66 1.22
CA ALA A 47 -11.20 9.93 1.94
C ALA A 47 -10.47 11.03 1.14
N LEU A 48 -10.96 12.26 1.22
CA LEU A 48 -10.53 13.33 0.32
C LEU A 48 -9.18 13.93 0.73
N GLU A 49 -8.16 13.80 -0.14
CA GLU A 49 -6.95 14.61 -0.05
C GLU A 49 -7.27 16.08 -0.40
N LEU A 50 -7.08 17.01 0.54
CA LEU A 50 -7.37 18.43 0.30
C LEU A 50 -6.19 19.12 -0.41
N ARG A 51 -6.45 19.58 -1.63
CA ARG A 51 -5.53 20.35 -2.50
C ARG A 51 -6.02 21.79 -2.68
N ASP A 52 -5.10 22.71 -2.95
CA ASP A 52 -5.38 24.15 -3.04
C ASP A 52 -6.20 24.52 -4.28
N GLY A 53 -5.93 23.87 -5.43
CA GLY A 53 -6.50 24.22 -6.73
C GLY A 53 -5.92 25.48 -7.37
N ASP A 54 -4.92 26.12 -6.74
CA ASP A 54 -4.25 27.30 -7.28
C ASP A 54 -3.26 26.92 -8.38
N LYS A 55 -3.66 27.11 -9.64
CA LYS A 55 -2.84 26.80 -10.83
C LYS A 55 -1.47 27.51 -10.85
N LYS A 56 -1.29 28.59 -10.08
CA LYS A 56 -0.01 29.32 -10.00
C LYS A 56 1.03 28.60 -9.13
N ARG A 57 0.62 27.67 -8.26
CA ARG A 57 1.50 26.92 -7.37
C ARG A 57 1.38 25.42 -7.65
N TYR A 58 2.50 24.80 -8.02
CA TYR A 58 2.57 23.35 -8.27
C TYR A 58 1.46 22.82 -9.20
N GLY A 59 1.06 23.61 -10.19
CA GLY A 59 -0.02 23.23 -11.13
C GLY A 59 -1.39 23.01 -10.47
N GLY A 60 -1.68 23.61 -9.31
CA GLY A 60 -2.91 23.40 -8.56
C GLY A 60 -2.79 22.39 -7.42
N LYS A 61 -1.63 21.72 -7.27
CA LYS A 61 -1.42 20.63 -6.32
C LYS A 61 -0.90 21.04 -4.94
N GLY A 62 -0.82 22.34 -4.66
CA GLY A 62 -0.47 22.86 -3.32
C GLY A 62 -1.37 22.31 -2.22
N VAL A 63 -0.89 22.30 -0.98
CA VAL A 63 -1.62 21.80 0.20
C VAL A 63 -1.69 22.82 1.34
N LEU A 64 -1.56 24.12 1.03
CA LEU A 64 -1.59 25.17 2.06
C LEU A 64 -2.90 25.22 2.83
N LYS A 65 -4.04 24.90 2.20
CA LYS A 65 -5.33 24.80 2.91
C LYS A 65 -5.31 23.72 3.99
N ALA A 66 -4.77 22.54 3.68
CA ALA A 66 -4.63 21.45 4.65
C ALA A 66 -3.66 21.84 5.79
N VAL A 67 -2.55 22.48 5.44
CA VAL A 67 -1.58 23.01 6.42
C VAL A 67 -2.18 24.09 7.32
N GLU A 68 -2.99 24.99 6.76
CA GLU A 68 -3.74 26.00 7.51
C GLU A 68 -4.75 25.35 8.45
N ASN A 69 -5.51 24.36 7.98
CA ASN A 69 -6.45 23.59 8.81
C ASN A 69 -5.73 22.95 10.01
N ILE A 70 -4.54 22.38 9.81
CA ILE A 70 -3.73 21.83 10.92
C ILE A 70 -3.38 22.93 11.93
N ASN A 71 -2.79 24.03 11.45
CA ASN A 71 -2.21 25.04 12.33
C ASN A 71 -3.26 25.90 13.05
N THR A 72 -4.44 26.10 12.44
CA THR A 72 -5.44 27.07 12.92
C THR A 72 -6.72 26.43 13.46
N ILE A 73 -7.04 25.20 13.07
CA ILE A 73 -8.28 24.51 13.47
C ILE A 73 -7.96 23.30 14.35
N ILE A 74 -7.13 22.37 13.86
CA ILE A 74 -6.81 21.12 14.59
C ILE A 74 -5.92 21.43 15.80
N ALA A 75 -4.86 22.23 15.63
CA ALA A 75 -3.89 22.52 16.67
C ALA A 75 -4.53 23.12 17.95
N PRO A 76 -5.40 24.15 17.87
CA PRO A 76 -6.08 24.66 19.06
C PRO A 76 -7.04 23.64 19.69
N ALA A 77 -7.71 22.81 18.89
CA ALA A 77 -8.70 21.84 19.37
C ALA A 77 -8.06 20.68 20.16
N LEU A 78 -6.85 20.26 19.80
CA LEU A 78 -6.16 19.13 20.44
C LEU A 78 -5.16 19.54 21.53
N LYS A 79 -4.87 20.84 21.69
CA LYS A 79 -3.91 21.31 22.70
C LYS A 79 -4.34 20.87 24.09
N GLY A 80 -3.40 20.30 24.85
CA GLY A 80 -3.63 19.79 26.20
C GLY A 80 -4.21 18.37 26.29
N MET A 81 -4.65 17.77 25.17
CA MET A 81 -5.02 16.35 25.12
C MET A 81 -3.79 15.46 25.34
N SER A 82 -4.00 14.27 25.88
CA SER A 82 -2.93 13.28 26.07
C SER A 82 -2.62 12.59 24.75
N ALA A 83 -1.35 12.59 24.32
CA ALA A 83 -0.94 11.84 23.13
C ALA A 83 -1.11 10.31 23.29
N LEU A 84 -1.26 9.80 24.52
CA LEU A 84 -1.53 8.39 24.79
C LEU A 84 -3.00 8.00 24.51
N ASP A 85 -3.89 8.95 24.27
CA ASP A 85 -5.30 8.71 23.92
C ASP A 85 -5.51 8.84 22.42
N GLN A 86 -4.92 7.90 21.66
CA GLN A 86 -4.97 7.91 20.19
C GLN A 86 -6.41 7.92 19.67
N ILE A 87 -7.28 7.07 20.23
CA ILE A 87 -8.68 6.96 19.82
C ILE A 87 -9.43 8.27 20.11
N GLY A 88 -9.24 8.86 21.30
CA GLY A 88 -9.86 10.14 21.66
C GLY A 88 -9.41 11.27 20.74
N ILE A 89 -8.12 11.33 20.38
CA ILE A 89 -7.58 12.32 19.44
C ILE A 89 -8.15 12.15 18.03
N ASP A 90 -8.12 10.92 17.50
CA ASP A 90 -8.65 10.64 16.16
C ASP A 90 -10.15 10.97 16.10
N HIS A 91 -10.95 10.55 17.09
CA HIS A 91 -12.38 10.88 17.17
C HIS A 91 -12.64 12.39 17.30
N ALA A 92 -11.80 13.13 18.04
CA ALA A 92 -11.94 14.58 18.14
C ALA A 92 -11.73 15.26 16.78
N MET A 93 -10.74 14.81 15.99
CA MET A 93 -10.52 15.33 14.63
C MET A 93 -11.65 14.97 13.67
N LEU A 94 -12.16 13.74 13.73
CA LEU A 94 -13.31 13.30 12.93
C LEU A 94 -14.56 14.12 13.23
N ALA A 95 -14.84 14.39 14.52
CA ALA A 95 -15.96 15.22 14.94
C ALA A 95 -15.78 16.68 14.50
N LEU A 96 -14.55 17.21 14.52
CA LEU A 96 -14.22 18.57 14.10
C LEU A 96 -14.40 18.79 12.58
N ASP A 97 -14.05 17.77 11.80
CA ASP A 97 -14.34 17.74 10.36
C ASP A 97 -15.84 17.63 10.10
N GLY A 98 -16.50 16.62 10.68
CA GLY A 98 -17.94 16.42 10.61
C GLY A 98 -18.46 15.91 9.26
N THR A 99 -17.59 15.55 8.31
CA THR A 99 -17.96 14.95 7.03
C THR A 99 -17.53 13.49 6.95
N LYS A 100 -18.24 12.68 6.16
CA LYS A 100 -17.89 11.25 5.99
C LYS A 100 -16.53 11.04 5.32
N THR A 101 -16.17 11.93 4.40
CA THR A 101 -14.98 11.82 3.55
C THR A 101 -13.81 12.67 4.04
N LYS A 102 -13.90 13.27 5.23
CA LYS A 102 -12.87 14.17 5.77
C LYS A 102 -12.60 15.40 4.88
N SER A 103 -13.61 15.81 4.12
CA SER A 103 -13.50 16.81 3.04
C SER A 103 -13.36 18.25 3.52
N LYS A 104 -13.69 18.54 4.78
CA LYS A 104 -13.62 19.90 5.33
C LYS A 104 -12.20 20.24 5.78
N LEU A 105 -11.57 19.34 6.52
CA LEU A 105 -10.20 19.50 7.03
C LEU A 105 -9.16 18.94 6.05
N GLY A 106 -9.53 17.90 5.30
CA GLY A 106 -8.66 17.10 4.45
C GLY A 106 -8.18 15.84 5.17
N ALA A 107 -8.31 14.69 4.54
CA ALA A 107 -7.80 13.42 5.05
C ALA A 107 -6.28 13.46 5.29
N ASN A 108 -5.57 14.21 4.46
CA ASN A 108 -4.13 14.49 4.61
C ASN A 108 -3.81 15.32 5.86
N ALA A 109 -4.67 16.27 6.26
CA ALA A 109 -4.48 17.01 7.51
C ALA A 109 -4.67 16.09 8.73
N ILE A 110 -5.77 15.33 8.75
CA ILE A 110 -6.12 14.44 9.87
C ILE A 110 -5.07 13.33 10.03
N LEU A 111 -4.68 12.68 8.93
CA LEU A 111 -3.72 11.59 8.99
C LEU A 111 -2.35 12.05 9.48
N GLY A 112 -1.86 13.20 8.99
CA GLY A 112 -0.56 13.74 9.40
C GLY A 112 -0.49 13.95 10.92
N VAL A 113 -1.55 14.52 11.50
CA VAL A 113 -1.67 14.69 12.96
C VAL A 113 -1.79 13.33 13.65
N SER A 114 -2.66 12.45 13.17
CA SER A 114 -2.90 11.11 13.75
C SER A 114 -1.62 10.28 13.91
N LEU A 115 -0.81 10.20 12.84
CA LEU A 115 0.45 9.44 12.85
C LEU A 115 1.53 10.13 13.68
N ALA A 116 1.63 11.46 13.62
CA ALA A 116 2.62 12.20 14.39
C ALA A 116 2.33 12.12 15.91
N VAL A 117 1.07 12.04 16.31
CA VAL A 117 0.65 11.79 17.70
C VAL A 117 1.12 10.42 18.17
N ALA A 118 0.86 9.36 17.39
CA ALA A 118 1.29 8.00 17.73
C ALA A 118 2.81 7.91 17.91
N LYS A 119 3.58 8.57 17.03
CA LYS A 119 5.04 8.66 17.16
C LYS A 119 5.49 9.45 18.39
N ALA A 120 4.84 10.58 18.68
CA ALA A 120 5.17 11.35 19.88
C ALA A 120 4.89 10.56 21.17
N ALA A 121 3.81 9.76 21.16
CA ALA A 121 3.44 8.87 22.25
C ALA A 121 4.43 7.72 22.43
N ALA A 122 4.80 7.03 21.35
CA ALA A 122 5.83 5.98 21.36
C ALA A 122 7.17 6.53 21.89
N ASN A 123 7.62 7.67 21.37
CA ASN A 123 8.83 8.35 21.82
C ASN A 123 8.74 8.79 23.29
N TYR A 124 7.57 9.20 23.77
CA TYR A 124 7.37 9.60 25.17
C TYR A 124 7.51 8.44 26.14
N LEU A 125 7.05 7.26 25.72
CA LEU A 125 7.16 6.01 26.47
C LEU A 125 8.51 5.32 26.28
N ASP A 126 9.39 5.88 25.44
CA ASP A 126 10.68 5.30 25.07
C ASP A 126 10.55 3.85 24.56
N ILE A 127 9.55 3.63 23.71
CA ILE A 127 9.33 2.35 23.03
C ILE A 127 9.20 2.56 21.52
N PRO A 128 9.59 1.56 20.70
CA PRO A 128 9.39 1.61 19.26
C PRO A 128 7.92 1.76 18.87
N LEU A 129 7.65 2.37 17.71
CA LEU A 129 6.29 2.60 17.24
C LEU A 129 5.51 1.29 17.03
N TYR A 130 6.15 0.26 16.46
CA TYR A 130 5.50 -1.05 16.29
C TYR A 130 5.06 -1.68 17.63
N ARG A 131 5.82 -1.46 18.71
CA ARG A 131 5.47 -1.91 20.08
C ARG A 131 4.36 -1.06 20.69
N TYR A 132 4.41 0.26 20.48
CA TYR A 132 3.36 1.17 20.95
C TYR A 132 1.99 0.81 20.36
N ILE A 133 1.94 0.55 19.05
CA ILE A 133 0.67 0.25 18.36
C ILE A 133 0.17 -1.15 18.69
N GLY A 134 1.02 -2.18 18.57
CA GLY A 134 0.57 -3.58 18.64
C GLY A 134 0.80 -4.26 19.98
N GLY A 135 1.48 -3.61 20.92
CA GLY A 135 1.75 -4.13 22.26
C GLY A 135 2.79 -5.25 22.30
N THR A 136 2.60 -6.18 23.23
CA THR A 136 3.60 -7.20 23.58
C THR A 136 3.72 -8.33 22.55
N ASN A 137 2.67 -8.58 21.77
CA ASN A 137 2.61 -9.70 20.83
C ASN A 137 2.94 -9.29 19.39
N THR A 138 3.87 -8.35 19.20
CA THR A 138 4.34 -7.89 17.89
C THR A 138 5.67 -8.56 17.55
N TYR A 139 5.66 -9.41 16.54
CA TYR A 139 6.81 -10.26 16.22
C TYR A 139 6.84 -10.76 14.77
N VAL A 140 5.75 -10.62 14.03
CA VAL A 140 5.67 -11.10 12.65
C VAL A 140 6.25 -10.04 11.70
N MET A 141 7.32 -10.41 11.01
CA MET A 141 7.88 -9.66 9.90
C MET A 141 7.09 -9.96 8.62
N PRO A 142 6.71 -8.94 7.82
CA PRO A 142 5.88 -9.17 6.64
C PRO A 142 6.66 -9.78 5.47
N VAL A 143 6.02 -10.65 4.69
CA VAL A 143 6.50 -11.01 3.34
C VAL A 143 6.27 -9.82 2.41
N PRO A 144 7.32 -9.24 1.80
CA PRO A 144 7.17 -8.10 0.91
C PRO A 144 6.65 -8.53 -0.47
N MET A 145 5.66 -7.81 -0.97
CA MET A 145 5.22 -7.84 -2.36
C MET A 145 5.98 -6.73 -3.11
N MET A 146 7.06 -7.12 -3.78
CA MET A 146 8.03 -6.19 -4.37
C MET A 146 7.71 -5.99 -5.84
N ASN A 147 7.15 -4.83 -6.20
CA ASN A 147 6.91 -4.46 -7.59
C ASN A 147 8.24 -4.39 -8.37
N ILE A 148 8.35 -5.10 -9.49
CA ILE A 148 9.58 -5.09 -10.32
C ILE A 148 9.32 -4.74 -11.79
N ILE A 149 8.07 -4.81 -12.26
CA ILE A 149 7.65 -4.35 -13.59
C ILE A 149 6.34 -3.57 -13.45
N ASN A 150 6.29 -2.39 -14.09
CA ASN A 150 5.13 -1.51 -14.15
C ASN A 150 4.46 -1.55 -15.53
N GLY A 151 3.13 -1.52 -15.52
CA GLY A 151 2.26 -1.30 -16.68
C GLY A 151 1.12 -0.35 -16.33
N GLY A 152 0.01 -0.43 -17.07
CA GLY A 152 -1.19 0.36 -16.82
C GLY A 152 -0.91 1.86 -16.74
N SER A 153 -1.56 2.55 -15.81
CA SER A 153 -1.43 4.00 -15.64
C SER A 153 -0.07 4.46 -15.05
N HIS A 154 0.80 3.52 -14.63
CA HIS A 154 2.13 3.82 -14.08
C HIS A 154 3.24 3.80 -15.13
N SER A 155 2.93 3.52 -16.40
CA SER A 155 3.92 3.33 -17.46
C SER A 155 3.34 3.60 -18.84
N ASP A 156 4.23 3.86 -19.81
CA ASP A 156 3.89 3.86 -21.24
C ASP A 156 4.00 2.45 -21.88
N ALA A 157 4.28 1.43 -21.06
CA ALA A 157 4.37 0.04 -21.52
C ALA A 157 3.00 -0.49 -21.98
N PRO A 158 2.94 -1.28 -23.07
CA PRO A 158 1.68 -1.78 -23.62
C PRO A 158 1.16 -3.00 -22.85
N ILE A 159 0.95 -2.83 -21.55
CA ILE A 159 0.50 -3.87 -20.62
C ILE A 159 -0.64 -3.28 -19.80
N ALA A 160 -1.78 -3.97 -19.74
CA ALA A 160 -2.94 -3.46 -19.00
C ALA A 160 -2.76 -3.49 -17.47
N PHE A 161 -2.13 -4.53 -16.93
CA PHE A 161 -1.92 -4.64 -15.49
C PHE A 161 -0.89 -3.64 -14.99
N GLN A 162 -1.18 -3.06 -13.83
CA GLN A 162 -0.42 -1.95 -13.27
C GLN A 162 0.91 -2.40 -12.67
N GLU A 163 0.92 -3.50 -11.91
CA GLU A 163 2.15 -3.98 -11.25
C GLU A 163 2.31 -5.50 -11.32
N PHE A 164 3.55 -5.92 -11.54
CA PHE A 164 3.99 -7.30 -11.39
C PHE A 164 5.04 -7.38 -10.29
N MET A 165 4.72 -8.16 -9.27
CA MET A 165 5.45 -8.23 -8.02
C MET A 165 6.09 -9.59 -7.84
N ILE A 166 7.24 -9.63 -7.17
CA ILE A 166 7.80 -10.86 -6.62
C ILE A 166 7.58 -10.93 -5.10
N ARG A 167 7.40 -12.14 -4.61
CA ARG A 167 7.18 -12.46 -3.20
C ARG A 167 8.19 -13.52 -2.76
N PRO A 168 9.22 -13.17 -1.99
CA PRO A 168 10.23 -14.11 -1.53
C PRO A 168 9.70 -14.94 -0.35
N VAL A 169 8.74 -15.83 -0.63
CA VAL A 169 8.02 -16.64 0.38
C VAL A 169 8.86 -17.73 1.01
N GLY A 170 9.91 -18.21 0.33
CA GLY A 170 10.78 -19.28 0.80
C GLY A 170 11.92 -18.80 1.72
N ALA A 171 12.03 -17.49 1.98
CA ALA A 171 13.08 -16.94 2.82
C ALA A 171 12.92 -17.34 4.30
N ALA A 172 14.03 -17.45 5.03
CA ALA A 172 14.02 -17.76 6.46
C ALA A 172 13.80 -16.54 7.36
N SER A 173 14.01 -15.32 6.82
CA SER A 173 13.88 -14.06 7.54
C SER A 173 13.52 -12.94 6.55
N PHE A 174 13.09 -11.79 7.06
CA PHE A 174 12.84 -10.61 6.24
C PHE A 174 14.12 -10.11 5.55
N LYS A 175 15.25 -10.04 6.26
CA LYS A 175 16.55 -9.70 5.69
C LYS A 175 16.94 -10.58 4.51
N GLU A 176 16.75 -11.90 4.64
CA GLU A 176 17.03 -12.83 3.55
C GLU A 176 16.04 -12.64 2.40
N GLY A 177 14.74 -12.45 2.68
CA GLY A 177 13.74 -12.17 1.66
C GLY A 177 14.02 -10.88 0.89
N LEU A 178 14.46 -9.83 1.58
CA LEU A 178 14.89 -8.57 0.98
C LEU A 178 16.09 -8.75 0.05
N ARG A 179 17.09 -9.54 0.48
CA ARG A 179 18.26 -9.89 -0.35
C ARG A 179 17.83 -10.65 -1.61
N MET A 180 16.96 -11.66 -1.47
CA MET A 180 16.42 -12.42 -2.60
C MET A 180 15.75 -11.49 -3.61
N GLY A 181 14.89 -10.58 -3.14
CA GLY A 181 14.24 -9.59 -3.99
C GLY A 181 15.22 -8.68 -4.74
N ALA A 182 16.26 -8.19 -4.06
CA ALA A 182 17.28 -7.34 -4.67
C ALA A 182 18.08 -8.07 -5.78
N GLU A 183 18.44 -9.32 -5.54
CA GLU A 183 19.14 -10.15 -6.53
C GLU A 183 18.26 -10.42 -7.76
N VAL A 184 16.98 -10.75 -7.56
CA VAL A 184 16.01 -10.93 -8.67
C VAL A 184 15.80 -9.62 -9.44
N PHE A 185 15.68 -8.47 -8.76
CA PHE A 185 15.55 -7.17 -9.41
C PHE A 185 16.76 -6.83 -10.29
N HIS A 186 17.98 -7.07 -9.81
CA HIS A 186 19.19 -6.84 -10.60
C HIS A 186 19.36 -7.86 -11.73
N ALA A 187 18.95 -9.12 -11.54
CA ALA A 187 18.90 -10.12 -12.60
C ALA A 187 17.90 -9.71 -13.70
N LEU A 188 16.71 -9.23 -13.32
CA LEU A 188 15.71 -8.73 -14.25
C LEU A 188 16.25 -7.54 -15.06
N LYS A 189 16.96 -6.60 -14.41
CA LYS A 189 17.61 -5.49 -15.13
C LYS A 189 18.49 -5.98 -16.27
N LYS A 190 19.28 -7.04 -16.03
CA LYS A 190 20.14 -7.65 -17.05
C LYS A 190 19.32 -8.34 -18.14
N VAL A 191 18.29 -9.11 -17.78
CA VAL A 191 17.38 -9.76 -18.73
C VAL A 191 16.75 -8.75 -19.68
N LEU A 192 16.26 -7.62 -19.17
CA LEU A 192 15.67 -6.56 -19.96
C LEU A 192 16.73 -5.87 -20.86
N HIS A 193 17.89 -5.56 -20.31
CA HIS A 193 18.99 -4.94 -21.07
C HIS A 193 19.47 -5.83 -22.22
N ASP A 194 19.65 -7.14 -21.99
CA ASP A 194 20.11 -8.09 -23.01
C ASP A 194 19.07 -8.29 -24.13
N ARG A 195 17.80 -7.98 -23.85
CA ARG A 195 16.71 -7.89 -24.84
C ARG A 195 16.64 -6.54 -25.56
N GLY A 196 17.50 -5.57 -25.21
CA GLY A 196 17.46 -4.21 -25.75
C GLY A 196 16.30 -3.35 -25.21
N LEU A 197 15.70 -3.73 -24.08
CA LEU A 197 14.59 -3.00 -23.45
C LEU A 197 15.09 -1.95 -22.46
N SER A 198 14.25 -0.94 -22.22
CA SER A 198 14.53 0.10 -21.22
C SER A 198 14.64 -0.49 -19.81
N THR A 199 15.63 -0.02 -19.04
CA THR A 199 15.76 -0.30 -17.61
C THR A 199 15.52 0.95 -16.77
N ALA A 200 14.83 1.95 -17.31
CA ALA A 200 14.34 3.08 -16.53
C ALA A 200 13.26 2.61 -15.54
N VAL A 201 13.14 3.33 -14.42
CA VAL A 201 12.24 2.97 -13.33
C VAL A 201 11.06 3.94 -13.25
N GLY A 202 9.87 3.42 -12.92
CA GLY A 202 8.66 4.21 -12.67
C GLY A 202 8.59 4.80 -11.26
N ASP A 203 7.40 5.24 -10.86
CA ASP A 203 7.14 5.87 -9.56
C ASP A 203 7.46 4.92 -8.39
N GLU A 204 7.15 3.63 -8.52
CA GLU A 204 7.41 2.60 -7.51
C GLU A 204 8.83 2.02 -7.56
N GLY A 205 9.66 2.46 -8.51
CA GLY A 205 11.03 1.99 -8.68
C GLY A 205 11.20 0.69 -9.49
N GLY A 206 10.09 0.07 -9.94
CA GLY A 206 10.09 -1.07 -10.87
C GLY A 206 10.38 -0.63 -12.30
N PHE A 207 10.77 -1.56 -13.18
CA PHE A 207 11.07 -1.25 -14.57
C PHE A 207 9.80 -0.99 -15.39
N ALA A 208 9.90 -0.14 -16.41
CA ALA A 208 8.82 0.16 -17.35
C ALA A 208 9.21 -0.19 -18.80
N PRO A 209 9.52 -1.47 -19.12
CA PRO A 209 9.93 -1.88 -20.46
C PRO A 209 8.76 -2.03 -21.44
N ASN A 210 9.02 -1.81 -22.72
CA ASN A 210 8.07 -2.06 -23.81
C ASN A 210 7.99 -3.57 -24.14
N LEU A 211 7.29 -4.34 -23.30
CA LEU A 211 7.09 -5.78 -23.43
C LEU A 211 5.94 -6.11 -24.40
N GLU A 212 5.83 -7.39 -24.81
CA GLU A 212 4.78 -7.84 -25.74
C GLU A 212 3.42 -8.14 -25.07
N GLY A 213 3.29 -7.88 -23.77
CA GLY A 213 2.07 -8.05 -22.99
C GLY A 213 2.32 -8.68 -21.62
N THR A 214 1.23 -9.06 -20.96
CA THR A 214 1.21 -9.65 -19.61
C THR A 214 2.08 -10.92 -19.50
N GLU A 215 1.94 -11.85 -20.45
CA GLU A 215 2.68 -13.11 -20.45
C GLU A 215 4.19 -12.89 -20.66
N ASP A 216 4.60 -11.89 -21.45
CA ASP A 216 6.02 -11.55 -21.62
C ASP A 216 6.62 -10.96 -20.34
N ALA A 217 5.86 -10.17 -19.59
CA ALA A 217 6.26 -9.71 -18.25
C ALA A 217 6.47 -10.89 -17.30
N LEU A 218 5.50 -11.79 -17.21
CA LEU A 218 5.58 -12.97 -16.34
C LEU A 218 6.76 -13.88 -16.72
N ASN A 219 6.96 -14.15 -18.01
CA ASN A 219 8.09 -14.94 -18.50
C ASN A 219 9.44 -14.29 -18.17
N SER A 220 9.55 -12.96 -18.31
CA SER A 220 10.76 -12.21 -17.96
C SER A 220 11.08 -12.32 -16.47
N ILE A 221 10.05 -12.25 -15.61
CA ILE A 221 10.20 -12.42 -14.16
C ILE A 221 10.68 -13.83 -13.83
N ILE A 222 10.10 -14.87 -14.46
CA ILE A 222 10.54 -16.26 -14.27
C ILE A 222 12.00 -16.47 -14.67
N VAL A 223 12.42 -15.88 -15.80
CA VAL A 223 13.82 -15.92 -16.24
C VAL A 223 14.72 -15.22 -15.22
N ALA A 224 14.31 -14.06 -14.70
CA ALA A 224 15.06 -13.32 -13.69
C ALA A 224 15.20 -14.09 -12.36
N ILE A 225 14.12 -14.70 -11.87
CA ILE A 225 14.12 -15.53 -10.66
C ILE A 225 15.14 -16.67 -10.80
N LYS A 226 15.09 -17.40 -11.92
CA LYS A 226 16.04 -18.48 -12.22
C LYS A 226 17.47 -17.97 -12.35
N ALA A 227 17.67 -16.84 -13.01
CA ALA A 227 19.00 -16.23 -13.21
C ALA A 227 19.62 -15.75 -11.89
N ALA A 228 18.80 -15.39 -10.90
CA ALA A 228 19.24 -15.08 -9.54
C ALA A 228 19.50 -16.32 -8.67
N GLY A 229 19.26 -17.53 -9.19
CA GLY A 229 19.53 -18.79 -8.49
C GLY A 229 18.40 -19.31 -7.61
N TYR A 230 17.18 -18.78 -7.78
CA TYR A 230 16.00 -19.17 -7.00
C TYR A 230 15.03 -20.04 -7.82
N GLU A 231 14.24 -20.86 -7.12
CA GLU A 231 13.19 -21.71 -7.70
C GLU A 231 11.84 -20.97 -7.73
N PRO A 232 11.30 -20.61 -8.91
CA PRO A 232 9.97 -20.01 -9.00
C PRO A 232 8.89 -20.98 -8.50
N GLY A 233 7.91 -20.48 -7.76
CA GLY A 233 6.85 -21.33 -7.19
C GLY A 233 7.17 -21.89 -5.80
N LYS A 234 8.41 -21.72 -5.31
CA LYS A 234 8.85 -22.25 -4.02
C LYS A 234 9.65 -21.23 -3.22
N ASP A 235 10.72 -20.70 -3.81
CA ASP A 235 11.53 -19.66 -3.17
C ASP A 235 10.89 -18.29 -3.37
N VAL A 236 10.40 -18.05 -4.59
CA VAL A 236 9.77 -16.79 -5.02
C VAL A 236 8.46 -17.07 -5.77
N MET A 237 7.36 -16.48 -5.28
CA MET A 237 6.05 -16.43 -5.95
C MET A 237 5.88 -15.09 -6.68
N ILE A 238 4.86 -15.01 -7.54
CA ILE A 238 4.47 -13.78 -8.25
C ILE A 238 3.16 -13.24 -7.66
N GLY A 239 3.11 -11.94 -7.41
CA GLY A 239 1.87 -11.20 -7.18
C GLY A 239 1.57 -10.28 -8.37
N MET A 240 0.30 -9.97 -8.60
CA MET A 240 -0.10 -8.98 -9.61
C MET A 240 -1.05 -7.97 -9.00
N ASP A 241 -0.96 -6.73 -9.46
CA ASP A 241 -1.98 -5.70 -9.28
C ASP A 241 -2.51 -5.34 -10.66
N CYS A 242 -3.74 -5.76 -10.91
CA CYS A 242 -4.40 -5.50 -12.18
C CYS A 242 -4.87 -4.05 -12.28
N ALA A 243 -5.23 -3.39 -11.17
CA ALA A 243 -5.91 -2.10 -11.14
C ALA A 243 -7.05 -2.01 -12.17
N SER A 244 -7.88 -3.07 -12.25
CA SER A 244 -8.72 -3.30 -13.44
C SER A 244 -9.83 -2.26 -13.65
N SER A 245 -10.19 -1.50 -12.61
CA SER A 245 -11.05 -0.32 -12.72
C SER A 245 -10.55 0.67 -13.77
N GLU A 246 -9.23 0.80 -13.96
CA GLU A 246 -8.64 1.71 -14.94
C GLU A 246 -9.01 1.35 -16.38
N PHE A 247 -9.19 0.09 -16.71
CA PHE A 247 -9.57 -0.36 -18.04
C PHE A 247 -10.96 -1.01 -18.08
N TYR A 248 -11.77 -0.84 -17.04
CA TYR A 248 -13.16 -1.29 -17.03
C TYR A 248 -14.10 -0.15 -17.47
N LYS A 249 -14.91 -0.41 -18.49
CA LYS A 249 -15.87 0.56 -19.00
C LYS A 249 -17.10 -0.13 -19.57
N ASP A 250 -18.28 0.37 -19.22
CA ASP A 250 -19.57 -0.07 -19.76
C ASP A 250 -19.79 -1.61 -19.68
N GLY A 251 -19.34 -2.24 -18.59
CA GLY A 251 -19.48 -3.70 -18.39
C GLY A 251 -18.35 -4.55 -18.99
N ILE A 252 -17.33 -3.92 -19.56
CA ILE A 252 -16.26 -4.58 -20.31
C ILE A 252 -14.89 -4.17 -19.76
N TYR A 253 -14.03 -5.16 -19.54
CA TYR A 253 -12.60 -4.99 -19.31
C TYR A 253 -11.91 -4.80 -20.67
N ASP A 254 -11.62 -3.56 -21.02
CA ASP A 254 -11.11 -3.14 -22.34
C ASP A 254 -9.59 -3.00 -22.34
N TYR A 255 -8.88 -4.11 -22.58
CA TYR A 255 -7.42 -4.11 -22.62
C TYR A 255 -6.87 -3.26 -23.78
N THR A 256 -7.69 -2.88 -24.77
CA THR A 256 -7.23 -1.99 -25.85
C THR A 256 -6.78 -0.61 -25.35
N LYS A 257 -7.23 -0.21 -24.16
CA LYS A 257 -6.80 1.04 -23.51
C LYS A 257 -5.28 1.10 -23.34
N PHE A 258 -4.65 -0.02 -22.99
CA PHE A 258 -3.22 -0.09 -22.68
C PHE A 258 -2.44 -0.96 -23.67
N GLU A 259 -3.05 -2.02 -24.21
CA GLU A 259 -2.39 -2.97 -25.13
C GLU A 259 -2.60 -2.61 -26.62
N GLY A 260 -3.26 -1.48 -26.90
CA GLY A 260 -3.54 -0.99 -28.25
C GLY A 260 -4.54 -1.86 -29.01
N GLU A 261 -4.50 -1.81 -30.36
CA GLU A 261 -5.48 -2.50 -31.22
C GLU A 261 -5.52 -4.02 -31.06
N LYS A 262 -4.45 -4.62 -30.50
CA LYS A 262 -4.37 -6.06 -30.22
C LYS A 262 -5.02 -6.46 -28.90
N GLY A 263 -5.31 -5.49 -28.03
CA GLY A 263 -5.93 -5.73 -26.72
C GLY A 263 -7.29 -6.40 -26.85
N VAL A 264 -7.59 -7.31 -25.93
CA VAL A 264 -8.85 -8.07 -25.93
C VAL A 264 -9.87 -7.40 -25.01
N LYS A 265 -11.09 -7.23 -25.51
CA LYS A 265 -12.24 -6.81 -24.70
C LYS A 265 -12.85 -8.03 -24.04
N ARG A 266 -12.92 -8.03 -22.71
CA ARG A 266 -13.42 -9.16 -21.92
C ARG A 266 -14.66 -8.75 -21.14
N THR A 267 -15.66 -9.60 -21.12
CA THR A 267 -16.74 -9.57 -20.11
C THR A 267 -16.18 -9.95 -18.73
N SER A 268 -16.95 -9.76 -17.66
CA SER A 268 -16.53 -10.21 -16.32
C SER A 268 -16.24 -11.71 -16.25
N ASP A 269 -17.00 -12.55 -16.97
CA ASP A 269 -16.76 -14.00 -17.00
C ASP A 269 -15.45 -14.33 -17.73
N GLU A 270 -15.19 -13.71 -18.88
CA GLU A 270 -13.93 -13.88 -19.61
C GLU A 270 -12.72 -13.31 -18.86
N GLN A 271 -12.91 -12.28 -18.05
CA GLN A 271 -11.87 -11.74 -17.17
C GLN A 271 -11.52 -12.74 -16.07
N VAL A 272 -12.52 -13.36 -15.42
CA VAL A 272 -12.31 -14.43 -14.44
C VAL A 272 -11.56 -15.60 -15.07
N ASP A 273 -12.00 -16.07 -16.25
CA ASP A 273 -11.35 -17.18 -16.95
C ASP A 273 -9.90 -16.83 -17.35
N TYR A 274 -9.63 -15.58 -17.71
CA TYR A 274 -8.27 -15.12 -18.03
C TYR A 274 -7.36 -15.13 -16.80
N LEU A 275 -7.82 -14.61 -15.66
CA LEU A 275 -7.04 -14.62 -14.41
C LEU A 275 -6.81 -16.05 -13.90
N GLU A 276 -7.81 -16.93 -13.97
CA GLU A 276 -7.66 -18.34 -13.64
C GLU A 276 -6.63 -19.03 -14.54
N LYS A 277 -6.63 -18.74 -15.85
CA LYS A 277 -5.61 -19.26 -16.75
C LYS A 277 -4.20 -18.84 -16.30
N LEU A 278 -4.00 -17.57 -15.95
CA LEU A 278 -2.69 -17.08 -15.54
C LEU A 278 -2.17 -17.77 -14.28
N ILE A 279 -2.99 -17.95 -13.25
CA ILE A 279 -2.54 -18.63 -12.02
C ILE A 279 -2.24 -20.13 -12.22
N ASN A 280 -2.83 -20.74 -13.25
CA ASN A 280 -2.54 -22.14 -13.60
C ASN A 280 -1.25 -22.30 -14.41
N GLU A 281 -0.85 -21.27 -15.16
CA GLU A 281 0.35 -21.29 -16.02
C GLU A 281 1.59 -20.73 -15.32
N TYR A 282 1.41 -19.82 -14.34
CA TYR A 282 2.49 -19.13 -13.64
C TYR A 282 2.35 -19.29 -12.12
N PRO A 283 3.44 -19.22 -11.34
CA PRO A 283 3.42 -19.34 -9.89
C PRO A 283 2.88 -18.07 -9.21
N ILE A 284 1.64 -17.71 -9.53
CA ILE A 284 0.94 -16.54 -9.00
C ILE A 284 0.13 -16.96 -7.77
N ASP A 285 0.42 -16.37 -6.62
CA ASP A 285 -0.30 -16.63 -5.36
C ASP A 285 -1.14 -15.45 -4.87
N SER A 286 -1.07 -14.30 -5.54
CA SER A 286 -1.83 -13.12 -5.16
C SER A 286 -2.21 -12.26 -6.36
N ILE A 287 -3.48 -11.88 -6.45
CA ILE A 287 -4.03 -10.93 -7.41
C ILE A 287 -4.74 -9.82 -6.65
N GLU A 288 -4.35 -8.59 -6.93
CA GLU A 288 -4.97 -7.35 -6.45
C GLU A 288 -5.81 -6.73 -7.55
N ASP A 289 -7.02 -6.28 -7.19
CA ASP A 289 -7.97 -5.59 -8.07
C ASP A 289 -8.17 -6.24 -9.45
N GLY A 290 -8.28 -7.57 -9.46
CA GLY A 290 -8.52 -8.37 -10.67
C GLY A 290 -9.87 -8.08 -11.35
N MET A 291 -10.83 -7.54 -10.59
CA MET A 291 -12.13 -7.06 -11.06
C MET A 291 -12.33 -5.60 -10.62
N SER A 292 -13.15 -4.83 -11.36
CA SER A 292 -13.37 -3.41 -11.07
C SER A 292 -14.02 -3.20 -9.70
N GLU A 293 -13.76 -2.05 -9.05
CA GLU A 293 -14.37 -1.64 -7.77
C GLU A 293 -15.92 -1.65 -7.79
N ASN A 294 -16.49 -1.53 -9.00
CA ASN A 294 -17.93 -1.53 -9.23
C ASN A 294 -18.50 -2.90 -9.63
N ASP A 295 -17.67 -3.90 -9.96
CA ASP A 295 -18.10 -5.22 -10.43
C ASP A 295 -18.16 -6.28 -9.29
N TRP A 296 -19.04 -6.04 -8.31
CA TRP A 296 -19.21 -6.92 -7.15
C TRP A 296 -19.61 -8.36 -7.53
N ALA A 297 -20.40 -8.52 -8.59
CA ALA A 297 -20.77 -9.83 -9.10
C ALA A 297 -19.57 -10.56 -9.71
N GLY A 298 -18.73 -9.86 -10.48
CA GLY A 298 -17.46 -10.37 -10.99
C GLY A 298 -16.50 -10.76 -9.86
N TRP A 299 -16.36 -9.92 -8.83
CA TRP A 299 -15.57 -10.23 -7.63
C TRP A 299 -16.02 -11.50 -6.94
N LYS A 300 -17.34 -11.70 -6.76
CA LYS A 300 -17.88 -12.93 -6.18
C LYS A 300 -17.54 -14.15 -7.02
N LYS A 301 -17.72 -14.06 -8.34
CA LYS A 301 -17.37 -15.15 -9.28
C LYS A 301 -15.87 -15.48 -9.22
N LEU A 302 -15.00 -14.48 -9.22
CA LEU A 302 -13.55 -14.65 -9.10
C LEU A 302 -13.21 -15.36 -7.77
N THR A 303 -13.82 -14.91 -6.68
CA THR A 303 -13.60 -15.47 -5.33
C THR A 303 -14.04 -16.93 -5.24
N ASP A 304 -15.21 -17.27 -5.79
CA ASP A 304 -15.69 -18.65 -5.85
C ASP A 304 -14.79 -19.56 -6.70
N ARG A 305 -14.22 -19.02 -7.79
CA ARG A 305 -13.39 -19.79 -8.72
C ARG A 305 -12.01 -20.08 -8.17
N ILE A 306 -11.30 -19.07 -7.66
CA ILE A 306 -9.86 -19.19 -7.35
C ILE A 306 -9.47 -18.80 -5.91
N GLY A 307 -10.41 -18.30 -5.11
CA GLY A 307 -10.12 -17.75 -3.78
C GLY A 307 -9.64 -18.77 -2.73
N ASN A 308 -9.70 -20.07 -3.01
CA ASN A 308 -9.18 -21.13 -2.13
C ASN A 308 -7.69 -21.45 -2.36
N HIS A 309 -7.10 -20.99 -3.46
CA HIS A 309 -5.68 -21.24 -3.77
C HIS A 309 -4.93 -20.00 -4.28
N CYS A 310 -5.60 -18.86 -4.45
CA CYS A 310 -5.01 -17.55 -4.73
C CYS A 310 -5.53 -16.50 -3.74
N GLN A 311 -4.64 -15.64 -3.26
CA GLN A 311 -5.01 -14.45 -2.50
C GLN A 311 -5.64 -13.41 -3.43
N LEU A 312 -6.82 -12.91 -3.07
CA LEU A 312 -7.57 -11.91 -3.81
C LEU A 312 -7.68 -10.64 -2.95
N VAL A 313 -6.84 -9.66 -3.29
CA VAL A 313 -6.67 -8.42 -2.54
C VAL A 313 -7.58 -7.35 -3.14
N GLY A 314 -8.55 -6.87 -2.35
CA GLY A 314 -9.30 -5.66 -2.70
C GLY A 314 -8.56 -4.41 -2.23
N ASP A 315 -8.23 -3.51 -3.16
CA ASP A 315 -7.68 -2.18 -2.90
C ASP A 315 -8.76 -1.12 -3.15
N ASP A 316 -9.05 -0.77 -4.40
CA ASP A 316 -10.14 0.15 -4.76
C ASP A 316 -11.50 -0.40 -4.37
N LEU A 317 -11.66 -1.73 -4.31
CA LEU A 317 -12.88 -2.39 -3.85
C LEU A 317 -13.24 -2.01 -2.39
N PHE A 318 -12.23 -1.88 -1.52
CA PHE A 318 -12.44 -1.70 -0.08
C PHE A 318 -12.02 -0.35 0.45
N VAL A 319 -11.10 0.37 -0.23
CA VAL A 319 -10.58 1.70 0.12
C VAL A 319 -10.23 1.85 1.61
N THR A 320 -9.68 0.79 2.23
CA THR A 320 -9.38 0.74 3.67
C THR A 320 -10.58 1.12 4.57
N ASN A 321 -11.81 0.87 4.11
CA ASN A 321 -13.05 1.30 4.77
C ASN A 321 -13.88 0.11 5.25
N VAL A 322 -14.20 0.12 6.54
CA VAL A 322 -14.95 -0.94 7.23
C VAL A 322 -16.35 -1.19 6.67
N GLU A 323 -17.01 -0.20 6.07
CA GLU A 323 -18.34 -0.37 5.46
C GLU A 323 -18.25 -1.23 4.18
N PHE A 324 -17.28 -0.94 3.31
CA PHE A 324 -17.02 -1.70 2.09
C PHE A 324 -16.45 -3.09 2.39
N LEU A 325 -15.52 -3.19 3.34
CA LEU A 325 -15.00 -4.48 3.79
C LEU A 325 -16.10 -5.36 4.39
N SER A 326 -17.00 -4.78 5.21
CA SER A 326 -18.16 -5.49 5.77
C SER A 326 -19.09 -6.03 4.67
N ARG A 327 -19.30 -5.26 3.60
CA ARG A 327 -20.04 -5.73 2.41
C ARG A 327 -19.31 -6.88 1.72
N GLY A 328 -18.01 -6.75 1.46
CA GLY A 328 -17.19 -7.80 0.84
C GLY A 328 -17.23 -9.11 1.59
N ILE A 329 -17.06 -9.06 2.91
CA ILE A 329 -17.14 -10.25 3.79
C ILE A 329 -18.51 -10.91 3.70
N LYS A 330 -19.60 -10.15 3.71
CA LYS A 330 -20.98 -10.68 3.65
C LYS A 330 -21.32 -11.29 2.30
N GLU A 331 -20.86 -10.65 1.23
CA GLU A 331 -21.12 -11.09 -0.15
C GLU A 331 -20.16 -12.20 -0.59
N GLY A 332 -19.04 -12.41 0.11
CA GLY A 332 -18.01 -13.38 -0.24
C GLY A 332 -17.10 -12.89 -1.37
N CYS A 333 -16.73 -11.60 -1.35
CA CYS A 333 -15.87 -10.96 -2.33
C CYS A 333 -14.47 -10.75 -1.75
N GLY A 334 -13.44 -11.21 -2.48
CA GLY A 334 -12.05 -11.17 -2.06
C GLY A 334 -11.77 -12.10 -0.88
N ASN A 335 -10.50 -12.17 -0.47
CA ASN A 335 -10.07 -12.85 0.76
C ASN A 335 -8.90 -12.12 1.45
N SER A 336 -8.60 -10.90 0.98
CA SER A 336 -7.57 -10.02 1.49
C SER A 336 -7.95 -8.56 1.21
N ILE A 337 -7.42 -7.64 2.01
CA ILE A 337 -7.57 -6.18 1.83
C ILE A 337 -6.20 -5.51 1.76
N LEU A 338 -6.04 -4.57 0.83
CA LEU A 338 -4.90 -3.65 0.83
C LEU A 338 -5.18 -2.50 1.81
N ILE A 339 -4.24 -2.23 2.70
CA ILE A 339 -4.39 -1.24 3.76
C ILE A 339 -3.52 -0.03 3.44
N LYS A 340 -4.15 1.06 3.00
CA LYS A 340 -3.52 2.35 2.76
C LYS A 340 -4.05 3.35 3.78
N VAL A 341 -3.18 3.74 4.72
CA VAL A 341 -3.53 4.62 5.84
C VAL A 341 -4.22 5.92 5.43
N ASN A 342 -3.85 6.48 4.26
CA ASN A 342 -4.41 7.74 3.77
C ASN A 342 -5.75 7.59 3.04
N GLN A 343 -6.15 6.39 2.62
CA GLN A 343 -7.48 6.15 2.04
C GLN A 343 -8.58 6.34 3.08
N ILE A 344 -8.31 6.00 4.35
CA ILE A 344 -9.27 6.20 5.44
C ILE A 344 -8.97 7.43 6.27
N GLY A 345 -7.70 7.80 6.48
CA GLY A 345 -7.30 9.12 6.99
C GLY A 345 -7.07 9.22 8.51
N SER A 346 -7.11 8.13 9.26
CA SER A 346 -6.65 8.09 10.67
C SER A 346 -6.06 6.72 11.04
N LEU A 347 -5.19 6.69 12.05
CA LEU A 347 -4.61 5.45 12.56
C LEU A 347 -5.69 4.55 13.18
N THR A 348 -6.59 5.12 13.99
CA THR A 348 -7.68 4.35 14.62
C THR A 348 -8.57 3.66 13.59
N GLU A 349 -9.02 4.36 12.54
CA GLU A 349 -9.85 3.73 11.51
C GLU A 349 -9.07 2.68 10.70
N THR A 350 -7.77 2.91 10.46
CA THR A 350 -6.88 1.92 9.82
C THR A 350 -6.81 0.62 10.63
N LEU A 351 -6.56 0.72 11.94
CA LEU A 351 -6.48 -0.44 12.83
C LEU A 351 -7.83 -1.18 12.92
N ASN A 352 -8.95 -0.46 12.88
CA ASN A 352 -10.29 -1.06 12.84
C ASN A 352 -10.52 -1.88 11.56
N ALA A 353 -10.06 -1.39 10.41
CA ALA A 353 -10.15 -2.13 9.14
C ALA A 353 -9.30 -3.41 9.17
N ILE A 354 -8.07 -3.31 9.70
CA ILE A 354 -7.17 -4.47 9.89
C ILE A 354 -7.81 -5.52 10.80
N GLU A 355 -8.28 -5.11 11.98
CA GLU A 355 -8.91 -6.00 12.96
C GLU A 355 -10.15 -6.68 12.39
N MET A 356 -10.99 -5.94 11.65
CA MET A 356 -12.17 -6.50 10.99
C MET A 356 -11.77 -7.59 9.98
N ALA A 357 -10.77 -7.34 9.16
CA ALA A 357 -10.29 -8.31 8.17
C ALA A 357 -9.78 -9.59 8.86
N HIS A 358 -8.89 -9.46 9.83
CA HIS A 358 -8.31 -10.60 10.55
C HIS A 358 -9.38 -11.44 11.25
N ARG A 359 -10.36 -10.82 11.91
CA ARG A 359 -11.45 -11.54 12.59
C ARG A 359 -12.36 -12.32 11.67
N HIS A 360 -12.38 -12.00 10.38
CA HIS A 360 -13.17 -12.70 9.37
C HIS A 360 -12.31 -13.56 8.43
N GLY A 361 -11.06 -13.84 8.81
CA GLY A 361 -10.17 -14.71 8.06
C GLY A 361 -9.56 -14.07 6.80
N TYR A 362 -9.77 -12.78 6.58
CA TYR A 362 -9.09 -12.04 5.52
C TYR A 362 -7.66 -11.70 5.95
N THR A 363 -6.75 -11.68 5.00
CA THR A 363 -5.42 -11.12 5.23
C THR A 363 -5.38 -9.63 4.99
N THR A 364 -4.39 -8.96 5.57
CA THR A 364 -4.16 -7.54 5.38
C THR A 364 -2.78 -7.35 4.76
N VAL A 365 -2.71 -6.50 3.74
CA VAL A 365 -1.45 -6.13 3.10
C VAL A 365 -1.24 -4.65 3.34
N THR A 366 -0.36 -4.29 4.28
CA THR A 366 -0.07 -2.87 4.55
C THR A 366 0.65 -2.28 3.35
N SER A 367 0.21 -1.11 2.86
CA SER A 367 0.63 -0.60 1.56
C SER A 367 1.07 0.86 1.56
N HIS A 368 2.00 1.16 0.67
CA HIS A 368 2.43 2.51 0.31
C HIS A 368 1.43 3.21 -0.63
N ARG A 369 1.77 4.42 -1.08
CA ARG A 369 1.18 5.05 -2.28
C ARG A 369 2.26 5.33 -3.34
N SER A 370 1.86 5.67 -4.57
CA SER A 370 2.82 6.04 -5.62
C SER A 370 3.58 7.34 -5.31
N GLY A 371 2.96 8.32 -4.63
CA GLY A 371 3.67 9.44 -4.00
C GLY A 371 4.00 9.13 -2.54
N GLU A 372 5.22 8.69 -2.25
CA GLU A 372 5.69 8.42 -0.89
C GLU A 372 6.61 9.52 -0.36
N THR A 373 6.93 9.45 0.93
CA THR A 373 7.96 10.29 1.56
C THR A 373 9.05 9.40 2.17
N GLU A 374 9.99 10.00 2.90
CA GLU A 374 10.95 9.30 3.76
C GLU A 374 10.31 8.60 4.98
N ASP A 375 9.03 8.87 5.25
CA ASP A 375 8.31 8.30 6.39
C ASP A 375 8.19 6.78 6.25
N ALA A 376 8.51 6.03 7.30
CA ALA A 376 8.49 4.56 7.29
C ALA A 376 7.38 3.95 8.16
N THR A 377 6.34 4.72 8.53
CA THR A 377 5.29 4.29 9.48
C THR A 377 4.60 2.99 9.08
N ILE A 378 4.42 2.73 7.79
CA ILE A 378 3.77 1.50 7.32
C ILE A 378 4.58 0.23 7.64
N ALA A 379 5.91 0.33 7.80
CA ALA A 379 6.73 -0.79 8.25
C ALA A 379 6.39 -1.16 9.71
N ASP A 380 6.32 -0.14 10.58
CA ASP A 380 5.92 -0.32 11.97
C ASP A 380 4.48 -0.81 12.10
N ILE A 381 3.54 -0.31 11.29
CA ILE A 381 2.16 -0.79 11.27
C ILE A 381 2.09 -2.27 10.88
N ALA A 382 2.80 -2.68 9.81
CA ALA A 382 2.76 -4.06 9.34
C ALA A 382 3.22 -5.07 10.41
N VAL A 383 4.23 -4.71 11.21
CA VAL A 383 4.72 -5.53 12.34
C VAL A 383 3.81 -5.39 13.56
N ALA A 384 3.31 -4.20 13.86
CA ALA A 384 2.40 -3.95 14.99
C ALA A 384 1.13 -4.80 14.90
N THR A 385 0.59 -4.96 13.70
CA THR A 385 -0.64 -5.72 13.49
C THR A 385 -0.38 -7.16 13.10
N ASN A 386 0.88 -7.60 13.06
CA ASN A 386 1.29 -8.90 12.52
C ASN A 386 0.61 -9.19 11.17
N SER A 387 0.51 -8.19 10.28
CA SER A 387 -0.18 -8.31 8.99
C SER A 387 0.36 -9.47 8.15
N GLY A 388 1.64 -9.81 8.35
CA GLY A 388 2.33 -10.88 7.64
C GLY A 388 2.68 -10.54 6.20
N GLN A 389 2.26 -9.38 5.68
CA GLN A 389 2.50 -8.93 4.31
C GLN A 389 2.62 -7.40 4.22
N ILE A 390 3.42 -6.91 3.27
CA ILE A 390 3.59 -5.48 2.98
C ILE A 390 3.80 -5.25 1.48
N LYS A 391 3.17 -4.22 0.89
CA LYS A 391 3.38 -3.74 -0.49
C LYS A 391 3.99 -2.35 -0.42
N THR A 392 5.31 -2.24 -0.58
CA THR A 392 6.02 -0.96 -0.43
C THR A 392 6.98 -0.63 -1.59
N GLY A 393 6.72 -1.19 -2.76
CA GLY A 393 7.41 -0.87 -4.02
C GLY A 393 8.64 -1.72 -4.30
N SER A 394 9.42 -1.29 -5.29
CA SER A 394 10.57 -2.02 -5.82
C SER A 394 11.82 -1.92 -4.95
N LEU A 395 12.93 -2.47 -5.46
CA LEU A 395 14.27 -2.46 -4.87
C LEU A 395 15.12 -1.28 -5.40
N SER A 396 14.46 -0.15 -5.63
CA SER A 396 15.09 1.13 -5.94
C SER A 396 14.29 2.29 -5.33
N ARG A 397 14.88 3.50 -5.36
CA ARG A 397 14.36 4.75 -4.80
C ARG A 397 14.20 4.77 -3.27
N SER A 398 14.68 5.83 -2.64
CA SER A 398 14.75 5.90 -1.16
C SER A 398 13.39 5.97 -0.48
N ASP A 399 12.36 6.48 -1.17
CA ASP A 399 10.97 6.50 -0.70
C ASP A 399 10.40 5.08 -0.49
N ARG A 400 10.94 4.08 -1.19
CA ARG A 400 10.66 2.65 -0.98
C ARG A 400 11.64 2.04 0.02
N MET A 401 12.94 2.28 -0.17
CA MET A 401 14.00 1.66 0.64
C MET A 401 13.91 2.05 2.11
N ALA A 402 13.39 3.24 2.43
CA ALA A 402 13.21 3.67 3.81
C ALA A 402 12.37 2.67 4.62
N LYS A 403 11.33 2.08 4.02
CA LYS A 403 10.45 1.10 4.66
C LYS A 403 11.14 -0.25 4.84
N TYR A 404 11.83 -0.74 3.81
CA TYR A 404 12.61 -1.97 3.93
C TYR A 404 13.75 -1.84 4.95
N ASN A 405 14.45 -0.71 4.97
CA ASN A 405 15.47 -0.44 5.97
C ASN A 405 14.89 -0.33 7.39
N GLN A 406 13.66 0.17 7.53
CA GLN A 406 12.98 0.16 8.83
C GLN A 406 12.62 -1.27 9.25
N LEU A 407 12.14 -2.12 8.34
CA LEU A 407 11.88 -3.54 8.63
C LEU A 407 13.16 -4.30 9.00
N LEU A 408 14.30 -3.99 8.38
CA LEU A 408 15.61 -4.54 8.81
C LEU A 408 15.92 -4.18 10.27
N ARG A 409 15.70 -2.92 10.66
CA ARG A 409 15.91 -2.46 12.06
C ARG A 409 14.95 -3.15 13.03
N ILE A 410 13.69 -3.29 12.65
CA ILE A 410 12.68 -3.97 13.49
C ILE A 410 13.05 -5.45 13.65
N GLU A 411 13.44 -6.15 12.57
CA GLU A 411 13.89 -7.54 12.67
C GLU A 411 15.12 -7.69 13.57
N GLU A 412 16.10 -6.79 13.45
CA GLU A 412 17.29 -6.75 14.31
C GLU A 412 16.91 -6.57 15.79
N GLU A 413 15.99 -5.66 16.09
CA GLU A 413 15.53 -5.38 17.46
C GLU A 413 14.70 -6.54 18.06
N LEU A 414 13.90 -7.21 17.22
CA LEU A 414 13.15 -8.39 17.61
C LEU A 414 14.08 -9.59 17.89
N GLY A 415 15.18 -9.72 17.15
CA GLY A 415 16.13 -10.81 17.25
C GLY A 415 15.45 -12.16 17.01
N ASP A 416 15.77 -13.17 17.83
CA ASP A 416 15.23 -14.54 17.71
C ASP A 416 13.71 -14.65 17.87
N ARG A 417 13.03 -13.56 18.26
CA ARG A 417 11.56 -13.51 18.36
C ARG A 417 10.89 -13.26 17.02
N ALA A 418 11.62 -12.72 16.03
CA ALA A 418 11.07 -12.38 14.73
C ALA A 418 10.61 -13.64 13.98
N VAL A 419 9.41 -13.60 13.42
CA VAL A 419 8.87 -14.67 12.56
C VAL A 419 8.54 -14.07 11.21
N TYR A 420 9.11 -14.62 10.14
CA TYR A 420 8.87 -14.13 8.78
C TYR A 420 7.62 -14.74 8.16
N GLY A 421 6.72 -13.86 7.70
CA GLY A 421 5.42 -14.21 7.15
C GLY A 421 4.45 -14.81 8.16
N TYR A 422 3.31 -15.26 7.67
CA TYR A 422 2.30 -15.96 8.46
C TYR A 422 2.00 -17.32 7.82
N LYS A 423 1.62 -18.29 8.65
CA LYS A 423 1.20 -19.62 8.19
C LYS A 423 -0.26 -19.82 8.57
N ARG A 424 -1.11 -20.11 7.59
CA ARG A 424 -2.46 -20.63 7.86
C ARG A 424 -2.33 -22.11 8.21
N ILE A 425 -3.06 -22.54 9.25
CA ILE A 425 -3.24 -23.96 9.55
C ILE A 425 -4.37 -24.41 8.63
N ASN A 426 -4.07 -25.35 7.72
CA ASN A 426 -5.03 -25.94 6.80
C ASN A 426 -5.90 -27.01 7.50
#